data_AF-A0A2K3MKW8-F1
#
_entry.id   AF-A0A2K3MKW8-F1
#
_cell.length_a   1.000
_cell.length_b   1.000
_cell.length_c   1.000
_cell.angle_alpha   90.00
_cell.angle_beta   90.00
_cell.angle_gamma   90.00
#
_symmetry.space_group_name_H-M   'P 1'
#
loop_
_entity.id
_entity.type
_entity.pdbx_description
1 polymer ?
#
loop_
_entity_poly.entity_id
_entity_poly.type
_entity_poly.pdbx_seq_one_letter_code
_entity_poly.pdbx_strand_id
1 'polypeptide(L)'
;MWSSDKYNSGLIDRFTLLIPYCLDFIKWDVIFDAESPTTVPDVIFGPEDEHFHPFHMSPSVEPNTNSSLLSDWNYKDPACLLNLIQFLR
;
A
#
# COMPACT_ATOMS: atom_id res chain seq x y z
N MET A 1 11.34 1.45 -9.32
CA MET A 1 11.62 0.84 -8.00
C MET A 1 12.94 1.42 -7.49
N TRP A 2 13.09 1.61 -6.19
CA TRP A 2 14.28 2.18 -5.57
C TRP A 2 14.51 1.58 -4.18
N SER A 3 15.72 1.77 -3.65
CA SER A 3 16.12 1.28 -2.33
C SER A 3 15.99 2.38 -1.28
N SER A 4 15.55 2.01 -0.08
CA SER A 4 15.70 2.85 1.12
C SER A 4 17.09 2.80 1.75
N ASP A 5 17.89 1.78 1.42
CA ASP A 5 19.06 1.42 2.21
C ASP A 5 20.24 2.35 1.92
N LYS A 6 20.75 2.97 2.99
CA LYS A 6 21.94 3.82 2.98
C LYS A 6 23.23 3.06 2.65
N TYR A 7 23.26 1.75 2.85
CA TYR A 7 24.43 0.91 2.65
C TYR A 7 24.51 0.29 1.25
N ASN A 8 23.54 0.60 0.38
CA ASN A 8 23.50 0.13 -1.01
C ASN A 8 23.64 -1.41 -1.11
N SER A 9 22.96 -2.13 -0.22
CA SER A 9 22.93 -3.60 -0.18
C SER A 9 22.30 -4.25 -1.42
N GLY A 10 21.71 -3.44 -2.30
CA GLY A 10 21.00 -3.91 -3.50
C GLY A 10 19.56 -4.35 -3.23
N LEU A 11 19.08 -4.25 -1.99
CA LEU A 11 17.67 -4.51 -1.65
C LEU A 11 16.78 -3.38 -2.16
N ILE A 12 15.73 -3.73 -2.89
CA ILE A 12 14.76 -2.80 -3.47
C ILE A 12 13.40 -3.08 -2.81
N ASP A 13 12.92 -2.13 -2.03
CA ASP A 13 11.72 -2.24 -1.19
C ASP A 13 10.65 -1.19 -1.52
N ARG A 14 10.96 -0.23 -2.39
CA ARG A 14 10.04 0.86 -2.75
C ARG A 14 9.75 0.86 -4.24
N PHE A 15 8.49 1.05 -4.61
CA PHE A 15 8.09 1.12 -6.01
C PHE A 15 6.82 1.93 -6.23
N THR A 16 6.72 2.54 -7.41
CA THR A 16 5.49 3.17 -7.88
C THR A 16 4.64 2.13 -8.60
N LEU A 17 3.39 2.01 -8.18
CA LEU A 17 2.38 1.22 -8.84
C LEU A 17 1.52 2.12 -9.73
N LEU A 18 1.46 1.77 -11.02
CA LEU A 18 0.53 2.38 -11.97
C LEU A 18 -0.69 1.46 -12.09
N ILE A 19 -1.82 1.89 -11.53
CA ILE A 19 -3.06 1.10 -11.52
C ILE A 19 -3.97 1.67 -12.62
N PRO A 20 -4.29 0.90 -13.67
CA PRO A 20 -5.27 1.34 -14.66
C PRO A 20 -6.63 1.58 -13.99
N TYR A 21 -7.18 2.78 -14.17
CA TYR A 21 -8.46 3.16 -13.58
C TYR A 21 -9.22 4.10 -14.51
N CYS A 22 -10.38 3.64 -14.99
CA CYS A 22 -11.17 4.34 -16.00
C CYS A 22 -10.35 4.69 -17.26
N LEU A 23 -10.20 5.97 -17.56
CA LEU A 23 -9.48 6.49 -18.74
C LEU A 23 -8.06 6.97 -18.41
N ASP A 24 -7.58 6.71 -17.20
CA ASP A 24 -6.26 7.16 -16.73
C ASP A 24 -5.61 6.11 -15.81
N PHE A 25 -4.54 6.50 -15.12
CA PHE A 25 -3.80 5.70 -14.16
C PHE A 25 -3.73 6.39 -12.80
N ILE A 26 -4.09 5.64 -11.76
CA ILE A 26 -3.74 5.98 -10.39
C ILE A 26 -2.24 5.72 -10.20
N LYS A 27 -1.53 6.66 -9.58
CA LYS A 27 -0.09 6.59 -9.32
C LYS A 27 0.17 6.62 -7.82
N TRP A 28 0.45 5.46 -7.24
CA TRP A 28 0.75 5.35 -5.81
C TRP A 28 2.13 4.78 -5.59
N ASP A 29 2.84 5.29 -4.58
CA ASP A 29 4.10 4.69 -4.14
C ASP A 29 3.85 3.73 -2.99
N VAL A 30 4.30 2.49 -3.16
CA VAL A 30 4.26 1.44 -2.13
C VAL A 30 5.64 1.33 -1.50
N ILE A 31 5.68 1.44 -0.19
CA ILE A 31 6.90 1.52 0.60
C ILE A 31 6.95 0.34 1.57
N PHE A 32 7.79 -0.64 1.27
CA PHE A 32 8.18 -1.66 2.24
C PHE A 32 9.43 -1.22 3.01
N ASP A 33 9.63 -1.85 4.16
CA ASP A 33 10.90 -1.86 4.88
C ASP A 33 11.59 -3.22 4.63
N ALA A 34 12.67 -3.23 3.85
CA ALA A 34 13.44 -4.44 3.58
C ALA A 34 14.01 -5.10 4.84
N GLU A 35 14.30 -4.32 5.89
CA GLU A 35 14.86 -4.82 7.15
C GLU A 35 13.78 -5.45 8.04
N SER A 36 12.51 -5.09 7.82
CA SER A 36 11.36 -5.53 8.61
C SER A 36 10.20 -6.03 7.74
N PRO A 37 10.33 -7.19 7.05
CA PRO A 37 9.32 -7.69 6.11
C PRO A 37 7.97 -8.04 6.75
N THR A 38 7.92 -8.20 8.08
CA THR A 38 6.68 -8.42 8.84
C THR A 38 5.83 -7.15 8.96
N THR A 39 6.41 -5.97 8.73
CA THR A 39 5.71 -4.69 8.79
C THR A 39 4.84 -4.51 7.55
N VAL A 40 3.63 -3.97 7.76
CA VAL A 40 2.72 -3.60 6.67
C VAL A 40 3.35 -2.46 5.84
N PRO A 41 3.21 -2.44 4.50
CA PRO A 41 3.74 -1.34 3.71
C PRO A 41 2.95 -0.05 3.93
N ASP A 42 3.63 1.09 3.77
CA ASP A 42 2.97 2.37 3.60
C ASP A 42 2.59 2.58 2.13
N VAL A 43 1.47 3.29 1.91
CA VAL A 43 1.03 3.70 0.57
C VAL A 43 0.94 5.22 0.53
N ILE A 44 1.69 5.84 -0.37
CA ILE A 44 1.65 7.28 -0.62
C ILE A 44 0.78 7.51 -1.85
N PHE A 45 -0.34 8.21 -1.64
CA PHE A 45 -1.24 8.58 -2.72
C PHE A 45 -0.64 9.69 -3.57
N GLY A 46 -0.90 9.63 -4.87
CA GLY A 46 -0.43 10.63 -5.82
C GLY A 46 -1.11 11.99 -5.59
N PRO A 47 -0.61 13.07 -6.22
CA PRO A 47 -1.15 14.41 -6.05
C PRO A 47 -2.63 14.52 -6.44
N GLU A 48 -3.09 13.70 -7.39
CA GLU A 48 -4.50 13.67 -7.82
C GLU A 48 -5.44 13.07 -6.74
N ASP A 49 -4.88 12.34 -5.78
CA ASP A 49 -5.60 11.58 -4.74
C ASP A 49 -5.34 12.15 -3.32
N GLU A 50 -4.85 13.38 -3.17
CA GLU A 50 -4.46 13.95 -1.86
C GLU A 50 -5.60 13.94 -0.82
N HIS A 51 -6.84 14.09 -1.30
CA HIS A 51 -8.03 14.08 -0.46
C HIS A 51 -8.59 12.68 -0.19
N PHE A 52 -7.98 11.63 -0.74
CA PHE A 52 -8.45 10.25 -0.62
C PHE A 52 -8.11 9.68 0.76
N HIS A 53 -9.14 9.42 1.58
CA HIS A 53 -8.98 9.00 2.98
C HIS A 53 -9.84 7.74 3.24
N PRO A 54 -9.45 6.57 2.71
CA PRO A 54 -10.30 5.37 2.62
C PRO A 54 -10.80 4.88 3.99
N PHE A 55 -9.99 5.04 5.03
CA PHE A 55 -10.34 4.64 6.39
C PHE A 55 -11.27 5.62 7.13
N HIS A 56 -11.41 6.84 6.62
CA HIS A 56 -12.29 7.88 7.21
C HIS A 56 -13.57 8.14 6.39
N MET A 57 -13.60 7.70 5.12
CA MET A 57 -14.70 8.00 4.19
C MET A 57 -15.91 7.06 4.29
N SER A 58 -15.85 5.96 5.05
CA SER A 58 -17.00 5.05 5.19
C SER A 58 -17.78 5.30 6.49
N PRO A 59 -18.97 5.94 6.48
CA PRO A 59 -19.83 6.04 7.66
C PRO A 59 -20.61 4.75 7.97
N SER A 60 -20.47 3.70 7.14
CA SER A 60 -21.34 2.51 7.14
C SER A 60 -20.63 1.17 7.22
N VAL A 61 -19.30 1.12 7.25
CA VAL A 61 -18.56 -0.14 7.38
C VAL A 61 -18.08 -0.23 8.81
N GLU A 62 -18.42 -1.31 9.51
CA GLU A 62 -17.98 -1.50 10.88
C GLU A 62 -16.45 -1.29 10.96
N PRO A 63 -15.93 -0.59 12.00
CA PRO A 63 -14.50 -0.30 12.17
C PRO A 63 -13.60 -1.56 12.22
N ASN A 64 -14.21 -2.74 12.19
CA ASN A 64 -13.64 -4.06 12.36
C ASN A 64 -13.11 -4.64 11.03
N THR A 65 -13.64 -4.20 9.88
CA THR A 65 -13.30 -4.80 8.57
C THR A 65 -12.07 -4.17 7.93
N ASN A 66 -11.89 -2.86 8.11
CA ASN A 66 -10.74 -2.16 7.54
C ASN A 66 -9.49 -2.33 8.41
N SER A 67 -9.68 -2.56 9.71
CA SER A 67 -8.60 -2.82 10.66
C SER A 67 -7.99 -4.20 10.45
N SER A 68 -8.76 -5.24 10.10
CA SER A 68 -8.23 -6.60 9.87
C SER A 68 -7.24 -6.67 8.70
N LEU A 69 -7.45 -5.90 7.64
CA LEU A 69 -6.60 -5.94 6.44
C LEU A 69 -5.16 -5.47 6.71
N LEU A 70 -4.98 -4.51 7.61
CA LEU A 70 -3.67 -4.02 8.05
C LEU A 70 -3.16 -4.75 9.29
N SER A 71 -4.04 -5.15 10.22
CA SER A 71 -3.64 -5.80 11.48
C SER A 71 -3.32 -7.29 11.35
N ASP A 72 -3.92 -8.00 10.39
CA ASP A 72 -3.63 -9.40 10.07
C ASP A 72 -2.63 -9.54 8.91
N TRP A 73 -1.79 -8.53 8.68
CA TRP A 73 -0.81 -8.53 7.59
C TRP A 73 0.11 -9.75 7.68
N ASN A 74 0.14 -10.55 6.61
CA ASN A 74 0.94 -11.76 6.53
C ASN A 74 1.91 -11.68 5.33
N TYR A 75 3.16 -11.32 5.59
CA TYR A 75 4.20 -11.22 4.57
C TYR A 75 4.48 -12.53 3.81
N LYS A 76 4.05 -13.68 4.33
CA LYS A 76 4.18 -14.98 3.66
C LYS A 76 3.05 -15.25 2.68
N ASP A 77 1.94 -14.51 2.77
CA ASP A 77 0.84 -14.60 1.83
C ASP A 77 1.05 -13.59 0.68
N PRO A 78 1.37 -14.05 -0.54
CA PRO A 78 1.59 -13.15 -1.67
C PRO A 78 0.32 -12.38 -2.09
N ALA A 79 -0.88 -12.79 -1.63
CA ALA A 79 -2.13 -12.10 -1.93
C ALA A 79 -2.37 -10.85 -1.05
N CYS A 80 -1.67 -10.70 0.08
CA CYS A 80 -1.89 -9.59 1.02
C CYS A 80 -1.78 -8.21 0.35
N LEU A 81 -0.73 -7.99 -0.44
CA LEU A 81 -0.56 -6.71 -1.16
C LEU A 81 -1.67 -6.49 -2.19
N LEU A 82 -2.06 -7.53 -2.93
CA LEU A 82 -3.13 -7.42 -3.92
C LEU A 82 -4.46 -7.04 -3.25
N ASN A 83 -4.79 -7.66 -2.12
CA ASN A 83 -6.00 -7.38 -1.36
C ASN A 83 -6.02 -5.94 -0.85
N LEU A 84 -4.88 -5.43 -0.36
CA LEU A 84 -4.75 -4.03 0.06
C LEU A 84 -5.00 -3.07 -1.10
N ILE A 85 -4.36 -3.29 -2.25
CA ILE A 85 -4.55 -2.43 -3.43
C ILE A 85 -5.98 -2.50 -3.98
N GLN A 86 -6.63 -3.66 -3.93
CA GLN A 86 -8.03 -3.80 -4.34
C GLN A 86 -8.99 -3.08 -3.40
N PHE A 87 -8.70 -3.05 -2.10
CA PHE A 87 -9.50 -2.31 -1.12
C PHE A 87 -9.38 -0.80 -1.31
N LEU A 88 -8.20 -0.31 -1.67
CA LEU A 88 -7.93 1.12 -1.79
C LEU A 88 -8.49 1.74 -3.08
N ARG A 89 -8.79 0.98 -4.14
CA ARG A 89 -9.25 1.51 -5.44
C ARG A 89 -10.77 1.36 -5.65
#